data_AF-A0A7S3MGX5-F1
#
_entry.id   AF-A0A7S3MGX5-F1
#
_cell.length_a   1.000
_cell.length_b   1.000
_cell.length_c   1.000
_cell.angle_alpha   90.00
_cell.angle_beta   90.00
_cell.angle_gamma   90.00
#
_symmetry.space_group_name_H-M   'P 1'
#
loop_
_entity.id
_entity.type
_entity.pdbx_description
1 polymer ?
#
loop_
_entity_poly.entity_id
_entity_poly.type
_entity_poly.pdbx_seq_one_letter_code
_entity_poly.pdbx_strand_id
1 'polypeptide(L)'
;FQRKILLLKDPPGYMDSSYSTDTLQRRQNLYNFLLTVQCPVVMILSDVSGRDDFAFTVDRCLPNQIKQRLQFESVYFTPVTENKVVKVLDNILKQERIERGSKYTSQLVQDISTSCMGDIRHAVVQLQLLLGNNMHKNSSNS
;
A
#
# COMPACT_ATOMS: atom_id res chain seq x y z
N PHE A 1 -26.48 -18.41 0.87
CA PHE A 1 -25.27 -18.45 0.01
C PHE A 1 -24.33 -17.31 0.41
N GLN A 2 -23.14 -17.64 0.93
CA GLN A 2 -22.13 -16.64 1.29
C GLN A 2 -21.34 -16.26 0.02
N ARG A 3 -21.41 -14.99 -0.40
CA ARG A 3 -20.61 -14.50 -1.52
C ARG A 3 -19.15 -14.41 -1.08
N LYS A 4 -18.28 -15.15 -1.76
CA LYS A 4 -16.82 -15.10 -1.56
C LYS A 4 -16.20 -14.13 -2.57
N ILE A 5 -15.18 -13.40 -2.15
CA ILE A 5 -14.35 -12.56 -3.02
C ILE A 5 -12.93 -13.11 -2.94
N LEU A 6 -12.24 -13.19 -4.06
CA LEU A 6 -10.83 -13.54 -4.09
C LEU A 6 -9.99 -12.27 -4.14
N LEU A 7 -9.06 -12.13 -3.19
CA LEU A 7 -8.09 -11.04 -3.17
C LEU A 7 -6.74 -11.57 -3.65
N LEU A 8 -6.25 -11.04 -4.76
CA LEU A 8 -4.93 -11.34 -5.30
C LEU A 8 -4.03 -10.13 -5.08
N LYS A 9 -3.03 -10.29 -4.22
CA LYS A 9 -2.03 -9.27 -3.94
C LYS A 9 -0.73 -9.65 -4.64
N ASP A 10 -0.11 -8.69 -5.33
CA ASP A 10 1.19 -8.84 -5.99
C ASP A 10 1.25 -10.07 -6.93
N PRO A 11 0.41 -10.13 -7.99
CA PRO A 11 0.30 -11.31 -8.85
C PRO A 11 1.61 -11.65 -9.60
N PRO A 12 1.83 -12.93 -9.99
CA PRO A 12 3.01 -13.33 -10.77
C PRO A 12 3.24 -12.49 -12.03
N GLY A 13 4.48 -12.05 -12.24
CA GLY A 13 4.86 -11.18 -13.37
C GLY A 13 4.68 -9.67 -13.11
N TYR A 14 4.15 -9.29 -11.95
CA TYR A 14 4.02 -7.89 -11.54
C TYR A 14 5.39 -7.21 -11.31
N MET A 15 6.36 -7.90 -10.69
CA MET A 15 7.71 -7.36 -10.40
C MET A 15 8.84 -8.02 -11.19
N ASP A 16 8.62 -9.21 -11.73
CA ASP A 16 9.67 -10.00 -12.38
C ASP A 16 9.53 -9.92 -13.90
N SER A 17 10.42 -9.15 -14.54
CA SER A 17 10.57 -9.09 -15.99
C SER A 17 11.38 -10.27 -16.55
N SER A 18 11.84 -11.20 -15.71
CA SER A 18 12.56 -12.38 -16.19
C SER A 18 11.63 -13.26 -17.02
N TYR A 19 12.08 -13.62 -18.21
CA TYR A 19 11.42 -14.60 -19.08
C TYR A 19 11.76 -16.03 -18.64
N SER A 20 11.92 -16.27 -17.34
CA SER A 20 12.12 -17.61 -16.84
C SER A 20 10.90 -18.47 -17.16
N THR A 21 11.13 -19.73 -17.48
CA THR A 21 10.07 -20.70 -17.81
C THR A 21 9.03 -20.79 -16.68
N ASP A 22 9.47 -20.70 -15.43
CA ASP A 22 8.61 -20.74 -14.23
C ASP A 22 7.71 -19.49 -14.13
N THR A 23 8.26 -18.29 -14.33
CA THR A 23 7.47 -17.03 -14.34
C THR A 23 6.43 -17.02 -15.46
N LEU A 24 6.77 -17.54 -16.65
CA LEU A 24 5.82 -17.70 -17.76
C LEU A 24 4.70 -18.69 -17.43
N GLN A 25 5.05 -19.84 -16.83
CA GLN A 25 4.07 -20.85 -16.46
C GLN A 25 3.09 -20.35 -15.39
N ARG A 26 3.58 -19.64 -14.37
CA ARG A 26 2.75 -19.04 -13.31
C ARG A 26 1.77 -18.01 -13.87
N ARG A 27 2.23 -17.17 -14.81
CA ARG A 27 1.35 -16.22 -15.51
C ARG A 27 0.26 -16.94 -16.29
N GLN A 28 0.61 -17.97 -17.05
CA GLN A 28 -0.38 -18.74 -17.81
C GLN A 28 -1.42 -19.40 -16.90
N ASN A 29 -0.99 -19.97 -15.77
CA ASN A 29 -1.89 -20.56 -14.78
C ASN A 29 -2.84 -19.52 -14.18
N LEU A 30 -2.33 -18.32 -13.84
CA LEU A 30 -3.17 -17.22 -13.37
C LEU A 30 -4.21 -16.84 -14.43
N TYR A 31 -3.83 -16.73 -15.70
CA TYR A 31 -4.76 -16.36 -16.77
C TYR A 31 -5.85 -17.40 -16.97
N ASN A 32 -5.50 -18.69 -16.98
CA ASN A 32 -6.46 -19.78 -17.05
C ASN A 32 -7.42 -19.76 -15.84
N PHE A 33 -6.90 -19.46 -14.65
CA PHE A 33 -7.70 -19.30 -13.45
C PHE A 33 -8.68 -18.13 -13.56
N LEU A 34 -8.23 -16.95 -13.97
CA LEU A 34 -9.07 -15.76 -14.10
C LEU A 34 -10.20 -15.93 -15.12
N LEU A 35 -10.00 -16.75 -16.16
CA LEU A 35 -11.02 -17.06 -17.16
C LEU A 35 -12.08 -18.07 -16.68
N THR A 36 -11.80 -18.82 -15.61
CA THR A 36 -12.67 -19.93 -15.14
C THR A 36 -13.29 -19.68 -13.78
N VAL A 37 -12.76 -18.73 -13.02
CA VAL A 37 -13.23 -18.39 -11.68
C VAL A 37 -14.66 -17.86 -11.71
N GLN A 38 -15.51 -18.36 -10.81
CA GLN A 38 -16.93 -18.00 -10.70
C GLN A 38 -17.22 -17.06 -9.51
N CYS A 39 -16.22 -16.29 -9.08
CA CYS A 39 -16.39 -15.29 -8.04
C CYS A 39 -15.66 -13.99 -8.40
N PRO A 40 -16.07 -12.85 -7.81
CA PRO A 40 -15.37 -11.59 -8.00
C PRO A 40 -13.90 -11.70 -7.57
N VAL A 41 -13.01 -11.22 -8.42
CA VAL A 41 -11.58 -11.15 -8.15
C VAL A 41 -11.16 -9.69 -8.03
N VAL A 42 -10.50 -9.35 -6.93
CA VAL A 42 -9.88 -8.03 -6.72
C VAL A 42 -8.37 -8.22 -6.79
N MET A 43 -7.73 -7.53 -7.73
CA MET A 43 -6.27 -7.51 -7.84
C MET A 43 -5.71 -6.21 -7.28
N ILE A 44 -4.77 -6.33 -6.35
CA ILE A 44 -4.03 -5.18 -5.82
C ILE A 44 -2.67 -5.16 -6.52
N LEU A 45 -2.48 -4.12 -7.33
CA LEU A 45 -1.21 -3.78 -7.98
C LEU A 45 -0.69 -2.52 -7.31
N SER A 46 0.61 -2.46 -7.04
CA SER A 46 1.24 -1.18 -6.69
C SER A 46 1.87 -0.58 -7.97
N ASP A 47 2.29 0.67 -7.95
CA ASP A 47 3.22 1.15 -8.98
C ASP A 47 4.50 1.55 -8.27
N VAL A 48 5.62 1.01 -8.76
CA VAL A 48 6.97 1.36 -8.28
C VAL A 48 7.71 2.22 -9.31
N SER A 49 7.14 2.38 -10.51
CA SER A 49 7.68 3.34 -11.45
C SER A 49 7.19 4.72 -11.01
N GLY A 50 8.10 5.66 -10.78
CA GLY A 50 7.76 7.08 -10.58
C GLY A 50 7.18 7.74 -11.84
N ARG A 51 6.66 6.94 -12.77
CA ARG A 51 5.90 7.33 -13.95
C ARG A 51 4.47 6.93 -13.62
N ASP A 52 3.55 7.88 -13.63
CA ASP A 52 2.11 7.63 -13.45
C ASP A 52 1.53 6.86 -14.65
N ASP A 53 2.11 5.71 -15.02
CA ASP A 53 1.71 4.89 -16.15
C ASP A 53 1.11 3.57 -15.66
N PHE A 54 -0.09 3.69 -15.10
CA PHE A 54 -0.88 2.55 -14.68
C PHE A 54 -1.19 1.60 -15.83
N ALA A 55 -1.39 2.13 -17.05
CA ALA A 55 -1.64 1.31 -18.22
C ALA A 55 -0.46 0.35 -18.44
N PHE A 56 0.77 0.85 -18.31
CA PHE A 56 1.97 0.01 -18.32
C PHE A 56 2.01 -1.02 -17.18
N THR A 57 1.61 -0.66 -15.97
CA THR A 57 1.56 -1.61 -14.83
C THR A 57 0.53 -2.73 -15.03
N VAL A 58 -0.65 -2.40 -15.56
CA VAL A 58 -1.68 -3.39 -15.91
C VAL A 58 -1.23 -4.25 -17.09
N ASP A 59 -0.60 -3.67 -18.12
CA ASP A 59 -0.12 -4.37 -19.31
C ASP A 59 0.96 -5.40 -18.98
N ARG A 60 1.83 -5.12 -18.00
CA ARG A 60 2.81 -6.09 -17.50
C ARG A 60 2.15 -7.30 -16.84
N CYS A 61 1.04 -7.08 -16.13
CA CYS A 61 0.36 -8.13 -15.38
C CYS A 61 -0.59 -8.94 -16.25
N LEU A 62 -1.30 -8.30 -17.18
CA LEU A 62 -2.42 -8.85 -17.92
C LEU A 62 -2.30 -8.56 -19.43
N PRO A 63 -2.14 -9.58 -20.28
CA PRO A 63 -2.09 -9.38 -21.71
C PRO A 63 -3.44 -8.88 -22.23
N ASN A 64 -3.42 -8.13 -23.35
CA ASN A 64 -4.60 -7.55 -23.98
C ASN A 64 -5.74 -8.57 -24.21
N GLN A 65 -5.39 -9.81 -24.54
CA GLN A 65 -6.36 -10.91 -24.75
C GLN A 65 -7.19 -11.22 -23.50
N ILE A 66 -6.58 -11.15 -22.31
CA ILE A 66 -7.25 -11.40 -21.04
C ILE A 66 -8.09 -10.18 -20.64
N LYS A 67 -7.55 -8.97 -20.84
CA LYS A 67 -8.27 -7.72 -20.58
C LYS A 67 -9.52 -7.53 -21.44
N GLN A 68 -9.51 -8.03 -22.68
CA GLN A 68 -10.68 -7.99 -23.55
C GLN A 68 -11.75 -9.01 -23.15
N ARG A 69 -11.34 -10.15 -22.58
CA ARG A 69 -12.25 -11.22 -22.17
C ARG A 69 -12.87 -10.99 -20.79
N LEU A 70 -12.18 -10.24 -19.94
CA LEU A 70 -12.59 -9.96 -18.57
C LEU A 70 -12.99 -8.49 -18.44
N GLN A 71 -14.14 -8.21 -17.86
CA GLN A 71 -14.58 -6.84 -17.57
C GLN A 71 -13.84 -6.34 -16.32
N PHE A 72 -12.70 -5.68 -16.53
CA PHE A 72 -11.94 -5.07 -15.44
C PHE A 72 -12.43 -3.66 -15.14
N GLU A 73 -12.71 -3.41 -13.87
CA GLU A 73 -12.89 -2.06 -13.33
C GLU A 73 -11.65 -1.67 -12.54
N SER A 74 -11.15 -0.44 -12.76
CA SER A 74 -9.95 0.05 -12.11
C SER A 74 -10.30 1.04 -11.00
N VAL A 75 -9.69 0.86 -9.83
CA VAL A 75 -9.80 1.78 -8.70
C VAL A 75 -8.41 2.30 -8.37
N TYR A 76 -8.28 3.62 -8.31
CA TYR A 76 -7.01 4.29 -8.10
C TYR A 76 -6.89 4.82 -6.67
N PHE A 77 -5.70 4.66 -6.10
CA PHE A 77 -5.35 5.21 -4.79
C PHE A 77 -4.23 6.23 -4.96
N THR A 78 -4.55 7.50 -4.75
CA THR A 78 -3.56 8.58 -4.79
C THR A 78 -2.83 8.69 -3.45
N PRO A 79 -1.57 9.21 -3.44
CA PRO A 79 -0.86 9.51 -2.21
C PRO A 79 -1.70 10.36 -1.27
N VAL A 80 -1.59 10.07 0.03
CA VAL A 80 -2.41 10.75 1.02
C VAL A 80 -1.85 12.15 1.25
N THR A 81 -2.71 13.18 1.12
CA THR A 81 -2.32 14.57 1.37
C THR A 81 -1.76 14.75 2.79
N GLU A 82 -0.77 15.63 2.96
CA GLU A 82 -0.16 15.96 4.28
C GLU A 82 -1.21 16.19 5.37
N ASN A 83 -2.24 17.02 5.09
CA ASN A 83 -3.33 17.29 6.03
C ASN A 83 -4.09 16.04 6.51
N LYS A 84 -4.23 15.02 5.66
CA LYS A 84 -4.85 13.74 6.03
C LYS A 84 -3.88 12.88 6.84
N VAL A 85 -2.58 12.91 6.51
CA VAL A 85 -1.54 12.24 7.31
C VAL A 85 -1.50 12.81 8.72
N VAL A 86 -1.46 14.15 8.87
CA VAL A 86 -1.53 14.84 10.17
C VAL A 86 -2.72 14.33 10.97
N LYS A 87 -3.93 14.31 10.38
CA LYS A 87 -5.14 13.81 11.05
C LYS A 87 -5.04 12.35 11.51
N VAL A 88 -4.39 11.49 10.71
CA VAL A 88 -4.17 10.08 11.07
C VAL A 88 -3.21 9.97 12.26
N LEU A 89 -2.05 10.62 12.20
CA LEU A 89 -1.06 10.61 13.29
C LEU A 89 -1.65 11.19 14.58
N ASP A 90 -2.42 12.26 14.44
CA ASP A 90 -3.14 12.92 15.50
C ASP A 90 -4.16 12.02 16.20
N ASN A 91 -4.86 11.17 15.45
CA ASN A 91 -5.80 10.20 16.00
C ASN A 91 -5.06 9.06 16.71
N ILE A 92 -3.93 8.60 16.16
CA ILE A 92 -3.09 7.58 16.80
C ILE A 92 -2.60 8.09 18.15
N LEU A 93 -2.03 9.29 18.23
CA LEU A 93 -1.57 9.88 19.49
C LEU A 93 -2.67 9.93 20.55
N LYS A 94 -3.89 10.31 20.16
CA LYS A 94 -5.06 10.34 21.06
C LYS A 94 -5.45 8.94 21.55
N GLN A 95 -5.47 7.96 20.66
CA GLN A 95 -5.83 6.58 20.99
C GLN A 95 -4.78 5.93 21.92
N GLU A 96 -3.51 6.21 21.67
CA GLU A 96 -2.38 5.75 22.48
C GLU A 96 -2.19 6.56 23.79
N ARG A 97 -3.09 7.52 24.07
CA ARG A 97 -3.06 8.39 25.27
C ARG A 97 -1.75 9.16 25.44
N ILE A 98 -1.13 9.54 24.32
CA ILE A 98 0.10 10.31 24.31
C ILE A 98 -0.27 11.79 24.37
N GLU A 99 0.13 12.47 25.44
CA GLU A 99 -0.20 13.87 25.65
C GLU A 99 0.43 14.77 24.58
N ARG A 100 -0.43 15.55 23.91
CA ARG A 100 -0.02 16.61 22.97
C ARG A 100 0.56 17.86 23.63
N GLY A 101 0.80 17.84 24.92
CA GLY A 101 1.14 19.04 25.69
C GLY A 101 2.44 19.71 25.26
N SER A 102 3.34 18.98 24.58
CA SER A 102 4.61 19.56 24.14
C SER A 102 4.50 20.17 22.73
N LYS A 103 5.06 21.39 22.56
CA LYS A 103 5.32 22.00 21.25
C LYS A 103 6.11 21.06 20.32
N TYR A 104 6.92 20.18 20.91
CA TYR A 104 7.67 19.13 20.23
C TYR A 104 6.75 18.12 19.53
N THR A 105 5.70 17.60 20.18
CA THR A 105 4.78 16.61 19.57
C THR A 105 4.06 17.18 18.34
N SER A 106 3.69 18.46 18.37
CA SER A 106 3.01 19.09 17.24
C SER A 106 3.94 19.33 16.04
N GLN A 107 5.18 19.77 16.30
CA GLN A 107 6.19 19.93 15.25
C GLN A 107 6.58 18.58 14.63
N LEU A 108 6.76 17.56 15.47
CA LEU A 108 7.08 16.19 15.06
C LEU A 108 6.06 15.63 14.06
N VAL A 109 4.76 15.78 14.34
CA VAL A 109 3.69 15.32 13.45
C VAL A 109 3.74 16.03 12.09
N GLN A 110 4.03 17.33 12.07
CA GLN A 110 4.19 18.08 10.83
C GLN A 110 5.38 17.59 10.03
N ASP A 111 6.55 17.44 10.66
CA ASP A 111 7.79 16.98 10.01
C ASP A 111 7.64 15.58 9.41
N ILE A 112 6.97 14.66 10.13
CA ILE A 112 6.63 13.33 9.62
C ILE A 112 5.68 13.44 8.42
N SER A 113 4.65 14.29 8.50
CA SER A 113 3.67 14.43 7.43
C SER A 113 4.30 14.97 6.13
N THR A 114 5.24 15.90 6.22
CA THR A 114 5.97 16.44 5.07
C THR A 114 6.94 15.40 4.48
N SER A 115 7.63 14.64 5.33
CA SER A 115 8.66 13.70 4.86
C SER A 115 8.11 12.37 4.35
N CYS A 116 6.88 11.98 4.70
CA CYS A 116 6.32 10.68 4.33
C CYS A 116 5.86 10.56 2.87
N MET A 117 5.82 11.65 2.11
CA MET A 117 5.38 11.68 0.70
C MET A 117 4.01 10.99 0.47
N GLY A 118 3.14 11.05 1.47
CA GLY A 118 1.80 10.43 1.43
C GLY A 118 1.76 8.92 1.72
N ASP A 119 2.88 8.30 2.09
CA ASP A 119 2.92 6.94 2.64
C ASP A 119 2.56 6.95 4.13
N ILE A 120 1.31 6.58 4.43
CA ILE A 120 0.81 6.47 5.81
C ILE A 120 1.60 5.44 6.62
N ARG A 121 2.00 4.32 6.01
CA ARG A 121 2.75 3.28 6.75
C ARG A 121 4.10 3.83 7.18
N HIS A 122 4.79 4.52 6.26
CA HIS A 122 6.05 5.19 6.58
C HIS A 122 5.88 6.22 7.70
N ALA A 123 4.84 7.06 7.61
CA ALA A 123 4.53 8.06 8.63
C ALA A 123 4.30 7.44 10.03
N VAL A 124 3.51 6.36 10.10
CA VAL A 124 3.23 5.67 11.36
C VAL A 124 4.49 5.02 11.94
N VAL A 125 5.31 4.39 11.10
CA VAL A 125 6.59 3.79 11.54
C VAL A 125 7.54 4.85 12.08
N GLN A 126 7.67 5.99 11.39
CA GLN A 126 8.48 7.11 11.90
C GLN A 126 7.95 7.62 13.24
N LEU A 127 6.63 7.79 13.38
CA LEU A 127 6.02 8.22 14.63
C LEU A 127 6.34 7.24 15.77
N GLN A 128 6.19 5.94 15.53
CA GLN A 128 6.51 4.89 16.51
C GLN A 128 7.99 4.91 16.91
N LEU A 129 8.91 5.04 15.96
CA LEU A 129 10.34 5.10 16.25
C LEU A 129 10.69 6.32 17.10
N LEU A 130 10.15 7.49 16.77
CA LEU A 130 10.45 8.73 17.47
C LEU A 130 9.85 8.75 18.88
N LEU A 131 8.66 8.19 19.07
CA LEU A 131 8.03 8.08 20.39
C LEU A 131 8.66 6.96 21.26
N GLY A 132 8.94 5.80 20.67
CA GLY A 132 9.61 4.69 21.35
C GLY A 132 11.03 5.05 21.83
N ASN A 133 11.77 5.81 21.03
CA ASN A 133 13.10 6.30 21.42
C ASN A 133 13.05 7.33 22.57
N ASN A 134 11.94 8.07 22.71
CA ASN A 134 11.77 9.04 23.79
C ASN A 134 11.33 8.37 25.12
N MET A 135 10.61 7.24 25.07
CA MET A 135 10.25 6.46 26.27
C MET A 135 11.48 5.88 26.99
N HIS A 136 12.49 5.41 26.24
CA HIS A 136 13.72 4.89 26.83
C HIS A 136 14.58 5.98 27.49
N LYS A 137 14.64 7.19 26.91
CA LYS A 137 15.42 8.30 27.49
C LYS A 137 14.88 8.81 28.81
N ASN A 138 13.55 8.80 29.01
CA ASN A 138 12.96 9.21 30.28
C ASN A 138 13.11 8.16 31.38
N SER A 139 13.26 6.87 31.02
CA SER A 139 13.47 5.78 31.98
C SER A 139 14.91 5.71 32.52
N SER A 140 15.88 6.34 31.84
CA SER A 140 17.28 6.41 32.27
C SER A 140 17.61 7.63 33.15
N ASN A 141 16.64 8.52 33.37
CA ASN A 141 16.79 9.72 34.22
C ASN A 141 15.89 9.70 35.47
N SER A 142 15.34 8.52 35.82
CA SER A 142 14.52 8.31 37.02
C SER A 142 15.26 7.45 38.04
#